data_AF-E4NJ32-F1
#
_entry.id   AF-E4NJ32-F1
#
_cell.length_a   1.000
_cell.length_b   1.000
_cell.length_c   1.000
_cell.angle_alpha   90.00
_cell.angle_beta   90.00
_cell.angle_gamma   90.00
#
_symmetry.space_group_name_H-M   'P 1'
#
loop_
_entity.id
_entity.type
_entity.pdbx_description
1 polymer ?
#
loop_
_entity_poly.entity_id
_entity_poly.type
_entity_poly.pdbx_seq_one_letter_code
_entity_poly.pdbx_strand_id
1 'polypeptide(L)'
;MRLEESQDFRETRSSEARGEARREIKAARQALGALLTARRGAPEDVELRDHLDITCSALRAPAPLGTLCAVAGPMPLRHLPGTGRWAGLAIGQAAPEFPITLLLAVGETSALAPKAPGEG
;
A
#
# COMPACT_ATOMS: atom_id res chain seq x y z
N MET A 1 8.14 -3.96 2.43
CA MET A 1 8.43 -5.41 2.37
C MET A 1 7.39 -6.08 1.48
N ARG A 2 7.76 -7.06 0.66
CA ARG A 2 6.81 -7.91 -0.09
C ARG A 2 6.42 -9.11 0.75
N LEU A 3 5.14 -9.47 0.74
CA LEU A 3 4.62 -10.63 1.47
C LEU A 3 4.25 -11.78 0.53
N GLU A 4 3.69 -11.44 -0.62
CA GLU A 4 3.19 -12.39 -1.62
C GLU A 4 3.24 -11.71 -2.99
N GLU A 5 3.44 -12.50 -4.05
CA GLU A 5 3.44 -12.02 -5.43
C GLU A 5 2.80 -13.04 -6.36
N SER A 6 2.07 -12.56 -7.37
CA SER A 6 1.56 -13.41 -8.44
C SER A 6 2.68 -13.80 -9.41
N GLN A 7 2.36 -14.66 -10.38
CA GLN A 7 3.20 -14.81 -11.57
C GLN A 7 3.38 -13.49 -12.35
N ASP A 8 4.43 -13.44 -13.17
CA ASP A 8 4.63 -12.40 -14.19
C ASP A 8 3.69 -12.63 -15.39
N PHE A 9 3.23 -11.57 -16.04
CA PHE A 9 2.22 -11.63 -17.10
C PHE A 9 2.77 -11.35 -18.51
N ARG A 10 4.10 -11.22 -18.65
CA ARG A 10 4.77 -10.98 -19.94
C ARG A 10 4.43 -12.03 -20.99
N GLU A 11 4.31 -13.30 -20.58
CA GLU A 11 4.07 -14.42 -21.49
C GLU A 11 2.58 -14.67 -21.76
N THR A 12 1.73 -14.61 -20.73
CA THR A 12 0.32 -14.95 -20.89
C THR A 12 -0.49 -13.80 -21.51
N ARG A 13 -0.12 -12.54 -21.22
CA ARG A 13 -0.87 -11.29 -21.53
C ARG A 13 -2.39 -11.35 -21.31
N SER A 14 -2.88 -12.37 -20.59
CA SER A 14 -4.29 -12.67 -20.42
C SER A 14 -4.88 -11.75 -19.36
N SER A 15 -5.90 -10.98 -19.76
CA SER A 15 -6.67 -10.14 -18.85
C SER A 15 -7.39 -10.97 -17.78
N GLU A 16 -7.81 -12.19 -18.11
CA GLU A 16 -8.46 -13.13 -17.21
C GLU A 16 -7.48 -13.63 -16.14
N ALA A 17 -6.29 -14.08 -16.54
CA ALA A 17 -5.25 -14.52 -15.60
C ALA A 17 -4.83 -13.39 -14.65
N ARG A 18 -4.75 -12.16 -15.16
CA ARG A 18 -4.49 -10.96 -14.33
C ARG A 18 -5.65 -10.67 -13.37
N GLY A 19 -6.88 -10.83 -13.83
CA GLY A 19 -8.08 -10.66 -13.01
C GLY A 19 -8.11 -11.65 -11.86
N GLU A 20 -7.75 -12.91 -12.11
CA GLU A 20 -7.70 -13.96 -11.08
C GLU A 20 -6.60 -13.70 -10.05
N ALA A 21 -5.37 -13.48 -10.51
CA ALA A 21 -4.26 -13.13 -9.62
C ALA A 21 -4.56 -11.88 -8.77
N ARG A 22 -5.27 -10.89 -9.32
CA ARG A 22 -5.71 -9.72 -8.55
C ARG A 22 -6.72 -10.09 -7.46
N ARG A 23 -7.63 -11.03 -7.72
CA ARG A 23 -8.60 -11.54 -6.74
C ARG A 23 -7.91 -12.31 -5.63
N GLU A 24 -6.98 -13.19 -5.96
CA GLU A 24 -6.20 -13.97 -5.00
C GLU A 24 -5.42 -13.06 -4.04
N ILE A 25 -4.63 -12.12 -4.58
CA ILE A 25 -3.88 -11.15 -3.75
C ILE A 25 -4.83 -10.27 -2.91
N LYS A 26 -6.02 -9.93 -3.42
CA LYS A 26 -7.02 -9.19 -2.65
C LYS A 26 -7.58 -10.03 -1.50
N ALA A 27 -7.84 -11.31 -1.72
CA ALA A 27 -8.29 -12.24 -0.68
C ALA A 27 -7.22 -12.41 0.41
N ALA A 28 -5.96 -12.59 0.03
CA ALA A 28 -4.83 -12.66 0.95
C ALA A 28 -4.72 -11.37 1.80
N ARG A 29 -4.83 -10.19 1.17
CA ARG A 29 -4.84 -8.91 1.89
C ARG A 29 -5.98 -8.81 2.89
N GLN A 30 -7.18 -9.26 2.52
CA GLN A 30 -8.36 -9.25 3.40
C GLN A 30 -8.17 -10.20 4.59
N ALA A 31 -7.69 -11.42 4.35
CA ALA A 31 -7.41 -12.40 5.40
C ALA A 31 -6.35 -11.86 6.39
N LEU A 32 -5.25 -11.32 5.88
CA LEU A 32 -4.20 -10.75 6.73
C LEU A 32 -4.70 -9.50 7.49
N GLY A 33 -5.48 -8.65 6.82
CA GLY A 33 -6.13 -7.51 7.44
C GLY A 33 -7.04 -7.94 8.59
N ALA A 34 -7.85 -8.98 8.41
CA ALA A 34 -8.71 -9.52 9.46
C ALA A 34 -7.91 -10.06 10.64
N LEU A 35 -6.84 -10.82 10.39
CA LEU A 35 -5.95 -11.35 11.43
C LEU A 35 -5.28 -10.23 12.24
N LEU A 36 -4.80 -9.19 11.56
CA LEU A 36 -4.23 -8.02 12.23
C LEU A 36 -5.31 -7.30 13.05
N THR A 37 -6.55 -7.26 12.58
CA THR A 37 -7.65 -6.57 13.29
C THR A 37 -7.98 -7.30 14.57
N ALA A 38 -8.12 -8.62 14.49
CA ALA A 38 -8.39 -9.45 15.65
C ALA A 38 -7.31 -9.33 16.74
N ARG A 39 -6.05 -9.11 16.35
CA ARG A 39 -4.91 -9.04 17.29
C ARG A 39 -4.59 -7.64 17.81
N ARG A 40 -4.86 -6.59 17.02
CA ARG A 40 -4.34 -5.23 17.27
C ARG A 40 -5.41 -4.13 17.22
N GLY A 41 -6.68 -4.48 16.98
CA GLY A 41 -7.77 -3.52 16.84
C GLY A 41 -8.01 -3.07 15.40
N ALA A 42 -9.08 -2.28 15.22
CA ALA A 42 -9.53 -1.82 13.90
C ALA A 42 -8.50 -0.91 13.22
N PRO A 43 -8.29 -1.04 11.90
CA PRO A 43 -7.56 -0.04 11.13
C PRO A 43 -8.26 1.32 11.12
N GLU A 44 -7.48 2.35 10.85
CA GLU A 44 -7.99 3.63 10.37
C GLU A 44 -7.73 3.71 8.88
N ASP A 45 -8.80 3.83 8.09
CA ASP A 45 -8.65 3.94 6.63
C ASP A 45 -8.08 5.31 6.29
N VAL A 46 -6.84 5.33 5.79
CA VAL A 46 -6.17 6.54 5.33
C VAL A 46 -5.99 6.44 3.82
N GLU A 47 -6.52 7.40 3.08
CA GLU A 47 -6.28 7.50 1.65
C GLU A 47 -4.85 8.05 1.46
N LEU A 48 -3.93 7.18 1.05
CA LEU A 48 -2.53 7.59 0.86
C LEU A 48 -2.42 8.80 -0.05
N ARG A 49 -3.28 8.93 -1.07
CA ARG A 49 -3.25 10.05 -2.03
C ARG A 49 -3.47 11.41 -1.37
N ASP A 50 -4.16 11.47 -0.23
CA ASP A 50 -4.41 12.72 0.49
C ASP A 50 -3.16 13.21 1.25
N HIS A 51 -2.21 12.31 1.48
CA HIS A 51 -0.91 12.60 2.12
C HIS A 51 0.22 12.76 1.09
N LEU A 52 -0.11 12.68 -0.21
CA LEU A 52 0.83 12.92 -1.29
C LEU A 52 0.61 14.31 -1.84
N ASP A 53 1.61 15.16 -1.63
CA ASP A 53 1.68 16.41 -2.38
C ASP A 53 1.88 16.03 -3.86
N ILE A 54 0.82 16.12 -4.67
CA ILE A 54 0.82 15.77 -6.10
C ILE A 54 1.89 16.56 -6.87
N THR A 55 2.34 17.69 -6.32
CA THR A 55 3.47 18.52 -6.77
C THR A 55 4.85 17.98 -6.40
N CYS A 56 4.97 17.18 -5.35
CA CYS A 56 6.19 16.42 -5.09
C CYS A 56 6.16 15.18 -5.97
N SER A 57 7.01 15.15 -7.01
CA SER A 57 7.32 13.89 -7.70
C SER A 57 7.58 12.82 -6.63
N ALA A 58 7.02 11.62 -6.77
CA ALA A 58 7.17 10.50 -5.83
C ALA A 58 8.64 10.24 -5.38
N LEU A 59 9.61 10.82 -6.09
CA LEU A 59 11.03 10.92 -5.78
C LEU A 59 11.41 11.74 -4.52
N ARG A 60 10.52 12.58 -3.94
CA ARG A 60 10.84 13.43 -2.76
C ARG A 60 10.21 12.98 -1.45
N ALA A 61 9.22 12.09 -1.47
CA ALA A 61 8.64 11.57 -0.24
C ALA A 61 9.63 10.59 0.44
N PRO A 62 9.84 10.67 1.76
CA PRO A 62 10.71 9.73 2.46
C PRO A 62 10.19 8.29 2.31
N ALA A 63 11.10 7.33 2.23
CA ALA A 63 10.71 5.92 2.24
C ALA A 63 9.96 5.60 3.56
N PRO A 64 8.93 4.73 3.52
CA PRO A 64 8.48 3.95 2.37
C PRO A 64 7.45 4.65 1.46
N LEU A 65 7.02 5.88 1.77
CA LEU A 65 5.90 6.53 1.08
C LEU A 65 6.18 6.72 -0.41
N GLY A 66 7.34 7.26 -0.80
CA GLY A 66 7.68 7.44 -2.22
C GLY A 66 7.64 6.14 -3.04
N THR A 67 8.11 5.03 -2.47
CA THR A 67 8.05 3.71 -3.10
C THR A 67 6.62 3.20 -3.24
N LEU A 68 5.77 3.43 -2.23
CA LEU A 68 4.38 2.99 -2.26
C LEU A 68 3.55 3.76 -3.28
N CYS A 69 3.79 5.06 -3.45
CA CYS A 69 3.08 5.89 -4.44
C CYS A 69 3.27 5.40 -5.87
N ALA A 70 4.48 4.92 -6.17
CA ALA A 70 4.85 4.48 -7.50
C ALA A 70 4.16 3.17 -7.90
N VAL A 71 3.66 2.38 -6.93
CA VAL A 71 3.22 1.00 -7.19
C VAL A 71 1.84 0.67 -6.64
N ALA A 72 1.34 1.38 -5.63
CA ALA A 72 0.13 1.03 -4.89
C ALA A 72 -0.96 2.11 -4.97
N GLY A 73 -2.21 1.64 -5.00
CA GLY A 73 -3.41 2.49 -4.83
C GLY A 73 -3.76 2.73 -3.35
N PRO A 74 -5.05 2.92 -3.01
CA PRO A 74 -5.51 3.15 -1.63
C PRO A 74 -5.01 2.08 -0.67
N MET A 75 -4.57 2.48 0.53
CA MET A 75 -3.98 1.58 1.53
C MET A 75 -4.54 1.87 2.92
N PRO A 76 -5.30 0.94 3.54
CA PRO A 76 -5.70 1.10 4.93
C PRO A 76 -4.48 1.07 5.83
N LEU A 77 -4.38 2.07 6.71
CA LEU A 77 -3.29 2.23 7.66
C LEU A 77 -3.73 1.78 9.05
N ARG A 78 -2.76 1.44 9.88
CA ARG A 78 -2.99 1.09 11.29
C ARG A 78 -1.92 1.74 12.12
N HIS A 79 -2.32 2.61 13.03
CA HIS A 79 -1.40 3.02 14.08
C HIS A 79 -1.04 1.83 14.95
N LEU A 80 0.24 1.73 15.30
CA LEU A 80 0.75 0.77 16.26
C LEU A 80 0.79 1.49 17.62
N PRO A 81 -0.16 1.20 18.53
CA PRO A 81 -0.32 1.96 19.77
C PRO A 81 0.99 2.01 20.59
N GLY A 82 1.32 3.19 21.12
CA GLY A 82 2.50 3.39 21.98
C GLY A 82 3.86 3.40 21.25
N THR A 83 3.88 3.29 19.92
CA THR A 83 5.15 3.21 19.15
C THR A 83 5.42 4.42 18.26
N GLY A 84 4.43 5.30 18.06
CA GLY A 84 4.54 6.39 17.09
C GLY A 84 4.62 5.92 15.64
N ARG A 85 4.37 4.63 15.35
CA ARG A 85 4.48 4.05 14.01
C ARG A 85 3.13 3.66 13.43
N TRP A 86 3.10 3.50 12.11
CA TRP A 86 1.98 2.92 11.38
C TRP A 86 2.43 1.67 10.63
N ALA A 87 1.49 0.77 10.38
CA ALA A 87 1.63 -0.35 9.46
C ALA A 87 0.49 -0.33 8.44
N GLY A 88 0.79 -0.59 7.17
CA GLY A 88 -0.19 -0.58 6.09
C GLY A 88 0.00 -1.75 5.13
N LEU A 89 -1.13 -2.25 4.61
CA LEU A 89 -1.18 -3.34 3.64
C LEU A 89 -1.69 -2.85 2.28
N ALA A 90 -0.82 -2.85 1.28
CA ALA A 90 -1.11 -2.40 -0.07
C ALA A 90 -1.05 -3.54 -1.08
N ILE A 91 -1.82 -3.41 -2.16
CA ILE A 91 -1.61 -4.19 -3.38
C ILE A 91 -0.92 -3.25 -4.37
N GLY A 92 0.25 -3.67 -4.85
CA GLY A 92 1.00 -2.91 -5.83
C GLY A 92 1.23 -3.66 -7.13
N GLN A 93 1.35 -2.91 -8.22
CA GLN A 93 1.79 -3.41 -9.52
C GLN A 93 2.52 -2.29 -10.26
N ALA A 94 3.78 -2.53 -10.66
CA ALA A 94 4.61 -1.51 -11.31
C ALA A 94 4.13 -1.17 -12.74
N ALA A 95 3.75 -2.19 -13.51
CA ALA A 95 3.11 -2.05 -14.81
C ALA A 95 2.29 -3.32 -15.11
N PRO A 96 1.35 -3.28 -16.08
CA PRO A 96 0.44 -4.37 -16.38
C PRO A 96 1.06 -5.76 -16.57
N GLU A 97 2.27 -5.80 -17.11
CA GLU A 97 3.05 -7.00 -17.41
C GLU A 97 3.76 -7.59 -16.18
N PHE A 98 3.99 -6.81 -15.12
CA PHE A 98 4.71 -7.26 -13.93
C PHE A 98 3.78 -7.95 -12.92
N PRO A 99 4.33 -8.75 -11.99
CA PRO A 99 3.58 -9.34 -10.90
C PRO A 99 2.75 -8.34 -10.09
N ILE A 100 1.56 -8.78 -9.67
CA ILE A 100 0.77 -8.12 -8.65
C ILE A 100 1.33 -8.55 -7.29
N THR A 101 1.63 -7.58 -6.43
CA THR A 101 2.35 -7.82 -5.17
C THR A 101 1.54 -7.38 -3.96
N LEU A 102 1.49 -8.19 -2.91
CA LEU A 102 1.06 -7.78 -1.58
C LEU A 102 2.23 -7.17 -0.81
N LEU A 103 2.06 -5.94 -0.34
CA LEU A 103 3.09 -5.15 0.33
C LEU A 103 2.70 -4.89 1.79
N LEU A 104 3.65 -5.07 2.69
CA LEU A 104 3.61 -4.51 4.05
C LEU A 104 4.56 -3.32 4.12
N ALA A 105 4.02 -2.18 4.54
CA ALA A 105 4.78 -1.00 4.87
C ALA A 105 4.67 -0.69 6.35
N VAL A 106 5.77 -0.22 6.93
CA VAL A 106 5.83 0.31 8.29
C VAL A 106 6.57 1.63 8.21
N GLY A 107 6.01 2.67 8.81
CA GLY A 107 6.61 4.00 8.85
C GLY A 107 6.34 4.69 10.17
N GLU A 108 7.00 5.83 10.37
CA GLU A 108 6.73 6.71 11.51
C GLU A 108 5.47 7.54 11.24
N THR A 109 4.67 7.81 12.27
CA THR A 109 3.42 8.59 12.20
C THR A 109 3.68 10.05 11.83
N SER A 110 4.85 10.59 12.18
CA SER A 110 5.30 11.91 11.73
C SER A 110 5.40 12.03 10.20
N ALA A 111 5.62 10.91 9.50
CA ALA A 111 5.65 10.89 8.04
C ALA A 111 4.25 10.94 7.40
N LEU A 112 3.17 10.78 8.18
CA LEU A 112 1.78 10.91 7.73
C LEU A 112 1.19 12.30 8.03
N ALA A 113 1.99 13.27 8.47
CA ALA A 113 1.49 14.60 8.77
C ALA A 113 0.71 15.16 7.56
N PRO A 114 -0.57 15.56 7.71
CA PRO A 114 -1.32 16.15 6.63
C PRO A 114 -0.62 17.42 6.15
N LYS A 115 -0.80 17.77 4.87
CA LYS A 115 -0.35 19.04 4.30
C LYS A 115 -0.74 20.19 5.25
N ALA A 116 0.23 20.96 5.71
CA ALA A 116 -0.06 22.20 6.43
C ALA A 116 -0.91 23.10 5.52
N PRO A 117 -2.03 23.67 6.01
CA PRO A 117 -2.85 24.56 5.20
C PRO A 117 -2.06 25.83 4.90
N GLY A 118 -1.54 25.92 3.68
CA GLY A 118 -1.01 27.14 3.08
C GLY A 118 0.52 27.20 3.02
N GLU A 119 1.08 26.85 1.88
CA GLU A 119 2.00 27.71 1.13
C GLU A 119 1.66 27.50 -0.35
N GLY A 120 1.30 28.60 -1.02
CA GLY A 120 0.81 28.65 -2.40
C GLY A 120 1.90 29.02 -3.40
#